data_AF-A0A379UZM7-F1
#
_entry.id   AF-A0A379UZM7-F1
#
_cell.length_a   1.000
_cell.length_b   1.000
_cell.length_c   1.000
_cell.angle_alpha   90.00
_cell.angle_beta   90.00
_cell.angle_gamma   90.00
#
_symmetry.space_group_name_H-M   'P 1'
#
loop_
_entity.id
_entity.type
_entity.pdbx_description
1 polymer ?
#
loop_
_entity_poly.entity_id
_entity_poly.type
_entity_poly.pdbx_seq_one_letter_code
_entity_poly.pdbx_strand_id
1 'polypeptide(L)'
;MSTTTLTRREQRAKAQHFIDTLEGTAFPNSKRIYVTGSQHDIRVPMREIQLSPTLIGGSKDNPQFEENEAVPVYDTSGPYGDPEVTINVQQGLAKLRQSWIDARNDSEELDDRSSAYTKERLADDGLDDLRFTGLLTPKRAKAGKRVTQLHYARQGIVTPEMEFIAIRENMGRERIRSEVLRHQHPGMNFGARLPENITPEFVRDEVAAGRAIIPANINHPESEPMIIGRNFLVKVNANIGNSAVTSSIEEEVEKLVWSTRWARTR
;
A
#
# COMPACT_ATOMS: atom_id res chain seq x y z
N MET A 1 -15.88 16.93 30.32
CA MET A 1 -15.30 15.62 30.65
C MET A 1 -13.79 15.81 30.67
N SER A 2 -13.15 15.64 31.82
CA SER A 2 -11.70 15.81 31.96
C SER A 2 -11.01 14.65 31.25
N THR A 3 -10.33 14.89 30.13
CA THR A 3 -9.47 13.90 29.50
C THR A 3 -8.24 13.73 30.37
N THR A 4 -8.23 12.68 31.20
CA THR A 4 -7.07 12.32 32.02
C THR A 4 -5.89 12.05 31.11
N THR A 5 -4.88 12.92 31.14
CA THR A 5 -3.65 12.75 30.37
C THR A 5 -2.89 11.55 30.91
N LEU A 6 -2.72 10.51 30.09
CA LEU A 6 -1.97 9.30 30.45
C LEU A 6 -0.51 9.64 30.76
N THR A 7 0.10 8.92 31.70
CA THR A 7 1.54 9.04 31.96
C THR A 7 2.35 8.39 30.82
N ARG A 8 3.60 8.81 30.63
CA ARG A 8 4.49 8.26 29.58
C ARG A 8 4.67 6.74 29.67
N ARG A 9 4.76 6.21 30.89
CA ARG A 9 4.90 4.75 31.12
C ARG A 9 3.64 4.00 30.68
N GLU A 10 2.47 4.55 30.95
CA GLU A 10 1.19 3.98 30.52
C GLU A 10 0.99 4.08 29.01
N GLN A 11 1.41 5.18 28.38
CA GLN A 11 1.40 5.34 26.92
C GLN A 11 2.27 4.28 26.24
N ARG A 12 3.52 4.11 26.70
CA ARG A 12 4.42 3.08 26.16
C ARG A 12 3.88 1.67 26.39
N ALA A 13 3.38 1.36 27.58
CA ALA A 13 2.80 0.05 27.87
C ALA A 13 1.59 -0.26 26.99
N LYS A 14 0.73 0.74 26.71
CA LYS A 14 -0.40 0.61 25.79
C LYS A 14 0.07 0.40 24.34
N ALA A 15 1.07 1.13 23.89
CA ALA A 15 1.60 1.01 22.54
C ALA A 15 2.31 -0.34 22.33
N GLN A 16 3.04 -0.83 23.33
CA GLN A 16 3.62 -2.18 23.31
C GLN A 16 2.52 -3.25 23.26
N HIS A 17 1.51 -3.14 24.13
CA HIS A 17 0.38 -4.06 24.11
C HIS A 17 -0.34 -4.05 22.76
N PHE A 18 -0.55 -2.86 22.17
CA PHE A 18 -1.14 -2.72 20.84
C PHE A 18 -0.33 -3.47 19.77
N ILE A 19 1.00 -3.37 19.80
CA ILE A 19 1.89 -4.12 18.89
C ILE A 19 1.78 -5.62 19.13
N ASP A 20 1.79 -6.06 20.39
CA ASP A 20 1.73 -7.48 20.74
C ASP A 20 0.38 -8.11 20.36
N THR A 21 -0.69 -7.32 20.32
CA THR A 21 -2.05 -7.74 19.92
C THR A 21 -2.42 -7.32 18.50
N LEU A 22 -1.47 -6.86 17.70
CA LEU A 22 -1.77 -6.30 16.38
C LEU A 22 -2.16 -7.41 15.41
N GLU A 23 -3.46 -7.50 15.13
CA GLU A 23 -4.01 -8.43 14.15
C GLU A 23 -4.52 -7.69 12.91
N GLY A 24 -4.41 -8.35 11.76
CA GLY A 24 -5.03 -7.88 10.53
C GLY A 24 -6.54 -7.78 10.72
N THR A 25 -7.11 -6.60 10.52
CA THR A 25 -8.54 -6.39 10.78
C THR A 25 -9.22 -5.78 9.57
N ALA A 26 -10.13 -6.54 8.98
CA ALA A 26 -10.96 -6.08 7.88
C ALA A 26 -11.85 -4.90 8.31
N PHE A 27 -12.24 -4.06 7.35
CA PHE A 27 -13.29 -3.08 7.58
C PHE A 27 -14.64 -3.78 7.79
N PRO A 28 -15.55 -3.20 8.59
CA PRO A 28 -16.91 -3.71 8.72
C PRO A 28 -17.55 -3.93 7.35
N ASN A 29 -18.22 -5.08 7.19
CA ASN A 29 -18.87 -5.50 5.94
C ASN A 29 -17.97 -5.45 4.70
N SER A 30 -16.65 -5.60 4.89
CA SER A 30 -15.69 -5.61 3.79
C SER A 30 -14.85 -6.87 3.82
N LYS A 31 -14.51 -7.37 2.64
CA LYS A 31 -13.57 -8.48 2.48
C LYS A 31 -12.34 -7.99 1.73
N ARG A 32 -11.16 -8.38 2.21
CA ARG A 32 -9.92 -8.24 1.45
C ARG A 32 -10.02 -9.16 0.23
N ILE A 33 -9.64 -8.64 -0.93
CA ILE A 33 -9.51 -9.42 -2.16
C ILE A 33 -8.17 -9.10 -2.82
N TYR A 34 -7.73 -10.00 -3.69
CA TYR A 34 -6.52 -9.81 -4.49
C TYR A 34 -6.85 -10.05 -5.95
N VAL A 35 -6.47 -9.11 -6.81
CA VAL A 35 -6.50 -9.29 -8.25
C VAL A 35 -5.11 -9.69 -8.72
N THR A 36 -4.98 -10.88 -9.28
CA THR A 36 -3.72 -11.40 -9.80
C THR A 36 -3.45 -10.83 -11.19
N GLY A 37 -2.23 -10.34 -11.41
CA GLY A 37 -1.76 -9.88 -12.71
C GLY A 37 -1.32 -11.04 -13.62
N SER A 38 -0.51 -10.69 -14.62
CA SER A 38 0.09 -11.63 -15.57
C SER A 38 1.02 -12.65 -14.90
N GLN A 39 1.64 -12.27 -13.77
CA GLN A 39 2.47 -13.13 -12.94
C GLN A 39 1.79 -13.42 -11.61
N HIS A 40 1.98 -14.64 -11.11
CA HIS A 40 1.33 -15.12 -9.88
C HIS A 40 1.71 -14.33 -8.62
N ASP A 41 2.87 -13.68 -8.63
CA ASP A 41 3.39 -12.85 -7.54
C ASP A 41 2.92 -11.40 -7.61
N ILE A 42 2.31 -10.96 -8.72
CA ILE A 42 1.62 -9.67 -8.83
C ILE A 42 0.21 -9.83 -8.28
N ARG A 43 0.07 -9.69 -6.96
CA ARG A 43 -1.22 -9.72 -6.27
C ARG A 43 -1.61 -8.33 -5.77
N VAL A 44 -2.58 -7.71 -6.44
CA VAL A 44 -3.00 -6.34 -6.14
C VAL A 44 -4.13 -6.34 -5.12
N PRO A 45 -3.91 -5.80 -3.90
CA PRO A 45 -4.91 -5.79 -2.85
C PRO A 45 -5.99 -4.75 -3.14
N MET A 46 -7.24 -5.15 -2.91
CA MET A 46 -8.41 -4.26 -2.87
C MET A 46 -9.27 -4.69 -1.67
N ARG A 47 -10.33 -3.94 -1.39
CA ARG A 47 -11.42 -4.47 -0.55
C ARG A 47 -12.74 -4.40 -1.29
N GLU A 48 -13.59 -5.39 -1.06
CA GLU A 48 -14.95 -5.42 -1.57
C GLU A 48 -15.92 -5.13 -0.42
N ILE A 49 -16.73 -4.08 -0.58
CA ILE A 49 -17.83 -3.77 0.32
C ILE A 49 -19.00 -4.69 -0.02
N GLN A 50 -19.42 -5.51 0.94
CA GLN A 50 -20.58 -6.38 0.82
C GLN A 50 -21.84 -5.54 1.01
N LEU A 51 -22.76 -5.61 0.05
CA LEU A 51 -24.04 -4.91 0.10
C LEU A 51 -25.13 -5.86 0.59
N SER A 52 -26.06 -5.36 1.39
CA SER A 52 -27.25 -6.12 1.79
C SER A 52 -28.16 -6.36 0.58
N PRO A 53 -28.84 -7.52 0.46
CA PRO A 53 -29.81 -7.74 -0.61
C PRO A 53 -30.94 -6.71 -0.62
N THR A 54 -31.42 -6.34 -1.80
CA THR A 54 -32.54 -5.40 -1.98
C THR A 54 -33.86 -6.18 -1.88
N LEU A 55 -34.80 -5.71 -1.06
CA LEU A 55 -36.16 -6.26 -1.04
C LEU A 55 -36.90 -5.80 -2.31
N ILE A 56 -37.18 -6.72 -3.22
CA ILE A 56 -37.85 -6.44 -4.51
C ILE A 56 -39.35 -6.79 -4.48
N GLY A 57 -39.82 -7.49 -3.45
CA GLY A 57 -41.23 -7.85 -3.31
C GLY A 57 -41.46 -9.03 -2.37
N GLY A 58 -42.56 -9.76 -2.58
CA GLY A 58 -42.94 -10.92 -1.77
C GLY A 58 -43.98 -10.60 -0.69
N SER A 59 -44.44 -11.64 0.01
CA SER A 59 -45.34 -11.50 1.15
C SER A 59 -44.54 -11.33 2.44
N LYS A 60 -45.22 -10.98 3.53
CA LYS A 60 -44.58 -10.84 4.85
C LYS A 60 -43.91 -12.16 5.32
N ASP A 61 -44.47 -13.29 4.91
CA ASP A 61 -43.99 -14.63 5.25
C ASP A 61 -42.99 -15.20 4.22
N ASN A 62 -42.91 -14.59 3.03
CA ASN A 62 -41.98 -14.99 1.98
C ASN A 62 -41.47 -13.77 1.18
N PRO A 63 -40.59 -12.95 1.77
CA PRO A 63 -39.98 -11.81 1.11
C PRO A 63 -39.04 -12.28 -0.02
N GLN A 64 -39.04 -11.55 -1.13
CA GLN A 64 -38.16 -11.78 -2.28
C GLN A 64 -37.05 -10.72 -2.29
N PHE A 65 -35.81 -11.20 -2.34
CA PHE A 65 -34.63 -10.36 -2.36
C PHE A 65 -33.84 -10.53 -3.65
N GLU A 66 -33.19 -9.44 -4.07
CA GLU A 66 -32.20 -9.41 -5.13
C GLU A 66 -30.82 -9.17 -4.50
N GLU A 67 -29.86 -10.04 -4.81
CA GLU A 67 -28.49 -9.90 -4.34
C GLU A 67 -27.80 -8.71 -5.02
N ASN A 68 -27.15 -7.87 -4.22
CA ASN A 68 -26.40 -6.73 -4.73
C ASN A 68 -24.92 -7.11 -4.95
N GLU A 69 -24.39 -6.71 -6.10
CA GLU A 69 -22.98 -6.92 -6.42
C GLU A 69 -22.07 -6.14 -5.46
N ALA A 70 -21.03 -6.80 -4.95
CA ALA A 70 -20.08 -6.17 -4.04
C ALA A 70 -19.29 -5.07 -4.75
N VAL A 71 -18.99 -3.98 -4.03
CA VAL A 71 -18.29 -2.82 -4.60
C VAL A 71 -16.80 -2.91 -4.27
N PRO A 72 -15.93 -3.20 -5.26
CA PRO A 72 -14.49 -3.14 -5.05
C PRO A 72 -14.05 -1.68 -4.92
N VAL A 73 -13.20 -1.41 -3.93
CA VAL A 73 -12.62 -0.09 -3.70
C VAL A 73 -11.12 -0.20 -3.47
N TYR A 74 -10.42 0.89 -3.79
CA TYR A 74 -9.00 1.05 -3.49
C TYR A 74 -8.76 0.85 -2.00
N ASP A 75 -7.73 0.06 -1.65
CA ASP A 75 -7.32 -0.15 -0.27
C ASP A 75 -5.82 0.09 -0.10
N THR A 76 -5.50 0.87 0.93
CA THR A 76 -4.13 1.27 1.31
C THR A 76 -3.71 0.72 2.67
N SER A 77 -4.57 -0.03 3.34
CA SER A 77 -4.30 -0.59 4.68
C SER A 77 -3.15 -1.59 4.68
N GLY A 78 -2.78 -2.12 3.51
CA GLY A 78 -1.72 -3.11 3.35
C GLY A 78 -2.02 -4.40 4.11
N PRO A 79 -0.99 -5.16 4.54
CA PRO A 79 -1.18 -6.39 5.32
C PRO A 79 -2.01 -6.20 6.59
N TYR A 80 -2.06 -5.00 7.17
CA TYR A 80 -2.85 -4.69 8.38
C TYR A 80 -4.37 -4.75 8.17
N GLY A 81 -4.85 -4.70 6.93
CA GLY A 81 -6.28 -4.87 6.62
C GLY A 81 -6.65 -6.31 6.23
N ASP A 82 -5.71 -7.26 6.29
CA ASP A 82 -5.93 -8.66 5.91
C ASP A 82 -5.90 -9.57 7.15
N PRO A 83 -7.06 -10.10 7.60
CA PRO A 83 -7.13 -11.03 8.74
C PRO A 83 -6.37 -12.33 8.56
N GLU A 84 -6.04 -12.71 7.32
CA GLU A 84 -5.29 -13.94 7.05
C GLU A 84 -3.77 -13.75 7.19
N VAL A 85 -3.29 -12.51 7.34
CA VAL A 85 -1.87 -12.21 7.47
C VAL A 85 -1.47 -12.09 8.94
N THR A 86 -0.52 -12.92 9.37
CA THR A 86 0.13 -12.77 10.66
C THR A 86 1.11 -11.61 10.62
N ILE A 87 0.94 -10.65 11.52
CA ILE A 87 1.73 -9.42 11.55
C ILE A 87 2.75 -9.52 12.68
N ASN A 88 4.02 -9.37 12.34
CA ASN A 88 5.09 -9.26 13.32
C ASN A 88 5.93 -8.01 13.00
N VAL A 89 5.77 -6.97 13.82
CA VAL A 89 6.47 -5.69 13.63
C VAL A 89 7.98 -5.87 13.68
N GLN A 90 8.52 -6.75 14.53
CA GLN A 90 9.96 -6.97 14.66
C GLN A 90 10.57 -7.66 13.43
N GLN A 91 9.80 -8.48 12.72
CA GLN A 91 10.21 -9.14 11.47
C GLN A 91 10.02 -8.23 10.25
N GLY A 92 9.11 -7.25 10.34
CA GLY A 92 8.72 -6.40 9.24
C GLY A 92 7.68 -7.06 8.32
N LEU A 93 7.30 -6.35 7.27
CA LEU A 93 6.32 -6.82 6.29
C LEU A 93 6.96 -7.75 5.24
N ALA A 94 6.13 -8.53 4.57
CA ALA A 94 6.57 -9.36 3.44
C ALA A 94 7.15 -8.48 2.31
N LYS A 95 8.28 -8.92 1.76
CA LYS A 95 9.05 -8.19 0.75
C LYS A 95 8.51 -8.46 -0.66
N LEU A 96 7.28 -8.03 -0.90
CA LEU A 96 6.49 -8.34 -2.11
C LEU A 96 7.25 -8.08 -3.42
N ARG A 97 8.05 -7.03 -3.48
CA ARG A 97 8.78 -6.62 -4.70
C ARG A 97 10.19 -7.22 -4.83
N GLN A 98 10.64 -8.02 -3.86
CA GLN A 98 12.03 -8.49 -3.80
C GLN A 98 12.41 -9.29 -5.05
N SER A 99 11.57 -10.24 -5.46
CA SER A 99 11.76 -11.04 -6.68
C SER A 99 11.89 -10.15 -7.92
N TRP A 100 11.07 -9.10 -8.03
CA TRP A 100 11.06 -8.18 -9.17
C TRP A 100 12.34 -7.34 -9.24
N ILE A 101 12.84 -6.89 -8.08
CA ILE A 101 14.08 -6.13 -7.98
C ILE A 101 15.26 -7.02 -8.36
N ASP A 102 15.30 -8.25 -7.85
CA ASP A 102 16.41 -9.19 -8.10
C ASP A 102 16.44 -9.66 -9.56
N ALA A 103 15.27 -9.93 -10.15
CA ALA A 103 15.13 -10.38 -11.54
C ALA A 103 15.69 -9.38 -12.58
N ARG A 104 15.67 -8.07 -12.26
CA ARG A 104 16.23 -7.04 -13.15
C ARG A 104 17.76 -7.04 -13.22
N ASN A 105 18.42 -7.63 -12.22
CA ASN A 105 19.87 -7.82 -12.18
C ASN A 105 20.70 -6.54 -12.44
N ASP A 106 20.16 -5.38 -12.08
CA ASP A 106 20.76 -4.05 -12.26
C ASP A 106 21.11 -3.34 -10.93
N SER A 107 20.83 -4.02 -9.81
CA SER A 107 21.25 -3.63 -8.47
C SER A 107 22.17 -4.66 -7.83
N GLU A 108 22.97 -4.22 -6.88
CA GLU A 108 23.90 -5.03 -6.09
C GLU A 108 23.81 -4.61 -4.62
N GLU A 109 24.07 -5.55 -3.71
CA GLU A 109 24.15 -5.27 -2.28
C GLU A 109 25.41 -4.47 -1.98
N LEU A 110 25.35 -3.61 -0.96
CA LEU A 110 26.52 -2.93 -0.44
C LEU A 110 27.32 -3.88 0.45
N ASP A 111 28.64 -3.86 0.29
CA ASP A 111 29.56 -4.63 1.16
C ASP A 111 29.51 -4.16 2.63
N ASP A 112 29.22 -2.88 2.84
CA ASP A 112 29.07 -2.27 4.17
C ASP A 112 28.04 -1.13 4.15
N ARG A 113 27.43 -0.87 5.31
CA ARG A 113 26.49 0.22 5.54
C ARG A 113 27.25 1.55 5.59
N SER A 114 27.31 2.26 4.47
CA SER A 114 28.14 3.47 4.33
C SER A 114 27.70 4.70 5.15
N SER A 115 26.46 4.73 5.66
CA SER A 115 25.90 5.89 6.38
C SER A 115 26.49 6.03 7.79
N ALA A 116 27.10 7.17 8.09
CA ALA A 116 27.63 7.49 9.43
C ALA A 116 26.56 7.34 10.52
N TYR A 117 25.35 7.87 10.28
CA TYR A 117 24.21 7.74 11.19
C TYR A 117 23.83 6.28 11.46
N THR A 118 23.85 5.44 10.42
CA THR A 118 23.53 4.01 10.58
C THR A 118 24.61 3.30 11.38
N LYS A 119 25.89 3.61 11.16
CA LYS A 119 27.00 3.05 11.94
C LYS A 119 26.91 3.45 13.41
N GLU A 120 26.64 4.73 13.69
CA GLU A 120 26.44 5.24 15.06
C GLU A 120 25.28 4.55 15.78
N ARG A 121 24.13 4.38 15.11
CA ARG A 121 22.95 3.72 15.72
C ARG A 121 23.15 2.21 15.95
N LEU A 122 23.93 1.54 15.10
CA LEU A 122 24.27 0.13 15.28
C LEU A 122 25.28 -0.11 16.41
N ALA A 123 26.15 0.86 16.68
CA ALA A 123 27.11 0.80 17.78
C ALA A 123 26.49 1.12 19.15
N ASP A 124 25.21 1.52 19.19
CA ASP A 124 24.50 1.89 20.42
C ASP A 124 23.71 0.70 20.98
N ASP A 125 24.33 -0.04 21.91
CA ASP A 125 23.75 -1.23 22.55
C ASP A 125 22.42 -0.94 23.28
N GLY A 126 22.15 0.32 23.66
CA GLY A 126 20.89 0.71 24.31
C GLY A 126 19.66 0.64 23.39
N LEU A 127 19.86 0.39 22.10
CA LEU A 127 18.80 0.27 21.10
C LEU A 127 18.53 -1.17 20.67
N ASP A 128 19.24 -2.16 21.22
CA ASP A 128 19.14 -3.56 20.76
C ASP A 128 17.72 -4.12 20.81
N ASP A 129 16.99 -3.87 21.90
CA ASP A 129 15.59 -4.30 22.06
C ASP A 129 14.62 -3.64 21.07
N LEU A 130 15.04 -2.55 20.40
CA LEU A 130 14.26 -1.77 19.45
C LEU A 130 14.63 -2.07 17.98
N ARG A 131 15.62 -2.94 17.74
CA ARG A 131 16.10 -3.25 16.38
C ARG A 131 15.22 -4.32 15.72
N PHE A 132 14.96 -4.13 14.42
CA PHE A 132 14.39 -5.20 13.60
C PHE A 132 15.34 -6.38 13.56
N THR A 133 14.81 -7.60 13.72
CA THR A 133 15.60 -8.83 13.78
C THR A 133 16.18 -9.22 12.42
N GLY A 134 15.56 -8.75 11.32
CA GLY A 134 15.96 -9.01 9.94
C GLY A 134 16.55 -7.79 9.24
N LEU A 135 17.71 -7.31 9.69
CA LEU A 135 18.41 -6.18 9.09
C LEU A 135 18.74 -6.43 7.61
N LEU A 136 18.07 -5.71 6.71
CA LEU A 136 18.36 -5.76 5.28
C LEU A 136 19.73 -5.15 4.97
N THR A 137 20.45 -5.78 4.04
CA THR A 137 21.61 -5.19 3.39
C THR A 137 21.11 -4.21 2.32
N PRO A 138 21.44 -2.91 2.42
CA PRO A 138 21.00 -1.96 1.41
C PRO A 138 21.59 -2.32 0.03
N LYS A 139 20.78 -2.11 -1.01
CA LYS A 139 21.16 -2.25 -2.41
C LYS A 139 21.44 -0.89 -3.05
N ARG A 140 22.32 -0.88 -4.04
CA ARG A 140 22.57 0.24 -4.95
C ARG A 140 22.47 -0.22 -6.40
N ALA A 141 22.36 0.72 -7.33
CA ALA A 141 22.52 0.41 -8.75
C ALA A 141 23.95 -0.07 -9.04
N LYS A 142 24.09 -1.08 -9.91
CA LYS A 142 25.39 -1.48 -10.44
C LYS A 142 26.02 -0.35 -11.25
N ALA A 143 27.34 -0.34 -11.35
CA ALA A 143 28.06 0.64 -12.16
C ALA A 143 27.51 0.71 -13.59
N GLY A 144 27.17 1.92 -14.04
CA GLY A 144 26.62 2.17 -15.39
C GLY A 144 25.15 1.77 -15.58
N LYS A 145 24.47 1.25 -14.55
CA LYS A 145 23.03 0.93 -14.59
C LYS A 145 22.19 2.02 -13.94
N ARG A 146 20.93 2.09 -14.31
CA ARG A 146 19.92 2.98 -13.72
C ARG A 146 18.73 2.12 -13.31
N VAL A 147 18.20 2.37 -12.12
CA VAL A 147 17.19 1.51 -11.50
C VAL A 147 15.81 2.18 -11.36
N THR A 148 15.65 3.38 -11.92
CA THR A 148 14.44 4.19 -11.73
C THR A 148 13.31 3.78 -12.67
N GLN A 149 12.07 3.90 -12.23
CA GLN A 149 10.89 3.64 -13.07
C GLN A 149 10.86 4.54 -14.32
N LEU A 150 11.35 5.79 -14.21
CA LEU A 150 11.51 6.69 -15.35
C LEU A 150 12.50 6.16 -16.40
N HIS A 151 13.58 5.49 -15.96
CA HIS A 151 14.55 4.89 -16.87
C HIS A 151 13.92 3.76 -17.68
N TYR A 152 13.27 2.80 -17.02
CA TYR A 152 12.61 1.68 -17.69
C TYR A 152 11.51 2.17 -18.63
N ALA A 153 10.71 3.14 -18.18
CA ALA A 153 9.63 3.71 -18.98
C ALA A 153 10.12 4.30 -20.30
N ARG A 154 11.22 5.07 -20.26
CA ARG A 154 11.84 5.67 -21.45
C ARG A 154 12.54 4.65 -22.37
N GLN A 155 12.83 3.45 -21.87
CA GLN A 155 13.28 2.33 -22.69
C GLN A 155 12.13 1.53 -23.30
N GLY A 156 10.87 1.92 -23.04
CA GLY A 156 9.69 1.20 -23.53
C GLY A 156 9.32 -0.01 -22.68
N ILE A 157 9.99 -0.23 -21.54
CA ILE A 157 9.81 -1.40 -20.67
C ILE A 157 8.64 -1.15 -19.71
N VAL A 158 7.69 -2.08 -19.68
CA VAL A 158 6.65 -2.17 -18.65
C VAL A 158 7.19 -3.02 -17.51
N THR A 159 7.25 -2.46 -16.30
CA THR A 159 7.72 -3.17 -15.10
C THR A 159 6.57 -3.83 -14.34
N PRO A 160 6.83 -4.83 -13.47
CA PRO A 160 5.80 -5.37 -12.57
C PRO A 160 5.12 -4.29 -11.72
N GLU A 161 5.85 -3.24 -11.33
CA GLU A 161 5.23 -2.10 -10.61
C GLU A 161 4.21 -1.35 -11.48
N MET A 162 4.47 -1.14 -12.77
CA MET A 162 3.54 -0.47 -13.68
C MET A 162 2.28 -1.31 -13.91
N GLU A 163 2.43 -2.63 -14.03
CA GLU A 163 1.30 -3.55 -14.13
C GLU A 163 0.47 -3.58 -12.84
N PHE A 164 1.11 -3.70 -11.68
CA PHE A 164 0.46 -3.65 -10.37
C PHE A 164 -0.41 -2.38 -10.25
N ILE A 165 0.14 -1.23 -10.64
CA ILE A 165 -0.56 0.06 -10.63
C ILE A 165 -1.75 0.05 -11.59
N ALA A 166 -1.59 -0.45 -12.81
CA ALA A 166 -2.68 -0.49 -13.79
C ALA A 166 -3.90 -1.25 -13.25
N ILE A 167 -3.66 -2.43 -12.69
CA ILE A 167 -4.70 -3.25 -12.03
C ILE A 167 -5.31 -2.47 -10.84
N ARG A 168 -4.47 -1.81 -10.03
CA ARG A 168 -4.92 -1.07 -8.84
C ARG A 168 -5.82 0.12 -9.18
N GLU A 169 -5.47 0.88 -10.22
CA GLU A 169 -6.23 2.05 -10.65
C GLU A 169 -7.57 1.70 -11.29
N ASN A 170 -7.68 0.51 -11.89
CA ASN A 170 -8.95 0.01 -12.41
C ASN A 170 -9.90 -0.49 -11.31
N MET A 171 -9.43 -0.69 -10.07
CA MET A 171 -10.23 -1.11 -8.90
C MET A 171 -11.16 -2.32 -9.18
N GLY A 172 -10.75 -3.25 -10.06
CA GLY A 172 -11.58 -4.40 -10.42
C GLY A 172 -12.89 -4.04 -11.14
N ARG A 173 -13.01 -2.85 -11.75
CA ARG A 173 -14.18 -2.40 -12.52
C ARG A 173 -14.66 -3.39 -13.56
N GLU A 174 -13.74 -4.12 -14.19
CA GLU A 174 -14.06 -5.16 -15.18
C GLU A 174 -14.92 -6.30 -14.60
N ARG A 175 -14.87 -6.52 -13.27
CA ARG A 175 -15.65 -7.53 -12.57
C ARG A 175 -17.07 -7.09 -12.31
N ILE A 176 -17.32 -5.79 -12.19
CA ILE A 176 -18.63 -5.20 -11.95
C ILE A 176 -19.48 -5.41 -13.19
N ARG A 177 -20.62 -6.10 -13.10
CA ARG A 177 -21.56 -6.32 -14.20
C ARG A 177 -22.72 -5.33 -14.18
N SER A 178 -23.08 -4.82 -13.02
CA SER A 178 -24.19 -3.88 -12.85
C SER A 178 -23.98 -2.58 -13.64
N GLU A 179 -24.96 -2.23 -14.48
CA GLU A 179 -24.96 -0.97 -15.24
C GLU A 179 -25.00 0.25 -14.30
N VAL A 180 -25.70 0.13 -13.16
CA VAL A 180 -25.81 1.20 -12.16
C VAL A 180 -24.46 1.51 -11.53
N LEU A 181 -23.68 0.47 -11.19
CA LEU A 181 -22.35 0.65 -10.60
C LEU A 181 -21.30 1.12 -11.62
N ARG A 182 -21.53 0.89 -12.91
CA ARG A 182 -20.70 1.40 -14.01
C ARG A 182 -21.00 2.85 -14.37
N HIS A 183 -22.11 3.41 -13.88
CA HIS A 183 -22.48 4.78 -14.17
C HIS A 183 -21.52 5.76 -13.48
N GLN A 184 -20.77 6.52 -14.28
CA GLN A 184 -19.88 7.58 -13.81
C GLN A 184 -20.34 8.92 -14.36
N HIS A 185 -20.46 9.93 -13.49
CA HIS A 185 -20.75 11.30 -13.93
C HIS A 185 -19.62 11.80 -14.84
N PRO A 186 -19.92 12.39 -16.02
CA PRO A 186 -18.90 12.77 -17.01
C PRO A 186 -17.89 13.79 -16.46
N GLY A 187 -18.35 14.68 -15.59
CA GLY A 187 -17.51 15.67 -14.91
C GLY A 187 -16.83 16.66 -15.88
N MET A 188 -15.84 17.39 -15.37
CA MET A 188 -15.00 18.30 -16.16
C MET A 188 -13.54 18.07 -15.74
N ASN A 189 -12.72 17.56 -16.66
CA ASN A 189 -11.35 17.15 -16.38
C ASN A 189 -10.28 18.18 -16.81
N PHE A 190 -10.72 19.33 -17.36
CA PHE A 190 -9.87 20.42 -17.85
C PHE A 190 -8.78 19.97 -18.84
N GLY A 191 -9.11 19.01 -19.72
CA GLY A 191 -8.20 18.49 -20.75
C GLY A 191 -7.25 17.40 -20.24
N ALA A 192 -7.52 16.78 -19.09
CA ALA A 192 -6.81 15.58 -18.65
C ALA A 192 -7.11 14.39 -19.59
N ARG A 193 -6.16 13.45 -19.69
CA ARG A 193 -6.32 12.22 -20.47
C ARG A 193 -6.69 11.09 -19.53
N LEU A 194 -7.98 10.91 -19.30
CA LEU A 194 -8.51 9.84 -18.44
C LEU A 194 -9.06 8.74 -19.35
N PRO A 195 -8.30 7.66 -19.62
CA PRO A 195 -8.82 6.53 -20.39
C PRO A 195 -9.89 5.80 -19.57
N GLU A 196 -10.74 5.03 -20.26
CA GLU A 196 -11.75 4.18 -19.62
C GLU A 196 -11.10 3.11 -18.73
N ASN A 197 -10.04 2.46 -19.26
CA ASN A 197 -9.22 1.49 -18.55
C ASN A 197 -7.75 1.93 -18.55
N ILE A 198 -7.11 1.81 -17.40
CA ILE A 198 -5.69 2.07 -17.20
C ILE A 198 -4.92 0.80 -17.59
N THR A 199 -4.08 0.90 -18.61
CA THR A 199 -3.21 -0.21 -19.05
C THR A 199 -1.79 -0.04 -18.50
N PRO A 200 -1.01 -1.13 -18.38
CA PRO A 200 0.41 -1.01 -18.01
C PRO A 200 1.20 -0.12 -18.97
N GLU A 201 0.87 -0.13 -20.27
CA GLU A 201 1.46 0.74 -21.29
C GLU A 201 1.10 2.21 -21.06
N PHE A 202 -0.14 2.51 -20.68
CA PHE A 202 -0.53 3.88 -20.34
C PHE A 202 0.25 4.39 -19.11
N VAL A 203 0.38 3.55 -18.08
CA VAL A 203 1.20 3.87 -16.89
C VAL A 203 2.64 4.17 -17.30
N ARG A 204 3.24 3.30 -18.12
CA ARG A 204 4.58 3.50 -18.68
C ARG A 204 4.68 4.83 -19.43
N ASP A 205 3.74 5.14 -20.31
CA ASP A 205 3.79 6.35 -21.15
C ASP A 205 3.68 7.64 -20.32
N GLU A 206 2.82 7.66 -19.29
CA GLU A 206 2.71 8.78 -18.36
C GLU A 206 4.00 8.99 -17.55
N VAL A 207 4.65 7.89 -17.13
CA VAL A 207 5.94 7.93 -16.42
C VAL A 207 7.06 8.37 -17.37
N ALA A 208 7.14 7.82 -18.58
CA ALA A 208 8.16 8.15 -19.58
C ALA A 208 8.13 9.64 -19.95
N ALA A 209 6.91 10.19 -20.07
CA ALA A 209 6.66 11.60 -20.33
C ALA A 209 6.87 12.51 -19.11
N GLY A 210 7.13 11.97 -17.93
CA GLY A 210 7.33 12.73 -16.69
C GLY A 210 6.06 13.39 -16.14
N ARG A 211 4.86 12.92 -16.55
CA ARG A 211 3.57 13.41 -16.03
C ARG A 211 3.09 12.64 -14.79
N ALA A 212 3.69 11.49 -14.53
CA ALA A 212 3.44 10.68 -13.36
C ALA A 212 4.72 10.08 -12.79
N ILE A 213 4.70 9.74 -11.51
CA ILE A 213 5.83 9.13 -10.79
C ILE A 213 5.38 7.90 -10.01
N ILE A 214 6.29 6.94 -9.86
CA ILE A 214 6.12 5.72 -9.06
C ILE A 214 7.19 5.73 -7.96
N PRO A 215 6.84 6.11 -6.71
CA PRO A 215 7.79 6.17 -5.60
C PRO A 215 8.12 4.76 -5.09
N ALA A 216 9.08 4.10 -5.75
CA ALA A 216 9.34 2.68 -5.56
C ALA A 216 10.83 2.38 -5.35
N ASN A 217 11.39 2.88 -4.23
CA ASN A 217 12.79 2.65 -3.87
C ASN A 217 13.11 1.14 -3.82
N ILE A 218 14.27 0.75 -4.36
CA ILE A 218 14.77 -0.64 -4.37
C ILE A 218 15.05 -1.18 -2.95
N ASN A 219 15.23 -0.29 -1.97
CA ASN A 219 15.43 -0.63 -0.56
C ASN A 219 14.12 -0.66 0.26
N HIS A 220 12.96 -0.55 -0.40
CA HIS A 220 11.65 -0.67 0.23
C HIS A 220 10.83 -1.76 -0.48
N PRO A 221 11.30 -3.02 -0.48
CA PRO A 221 10.66 -4.11 -1.22
C PRO A 221 9.29 -4.51 -0.65
N GLU A 222 8.95 -4.06 0.55
CA GLU A 222 7.66 -4.28 1.21
C GLU A 222 6.55 -3.37 0.67
N SER A 223 6.90 -2.35 -0.12
CA SER A 223 5.92 -1.40 -0.66
C SER A 223 4.97 -2.04 -1.66
N GLU A 224 3.68 -1.73 -1.53
CA GLU A 224 2.69 -1.99 -2.57
C GLU A 224 2.72 -0.83 -3.58
N PRO A 225 3.09 -1.05 -4.85
CA PRO A 225 3.22 0.04 -5.81
C PRO A 225 1.97 0.91 -5.95
N MET A 226 2.21 2.22 -6.10
CA MET A 226 1.19 3.23 -6.36
C MET A 226 1.77 4.29 -7.30
N ILE A 227 0.88 5.06 -7.93
CA ILE A 227 1.26 6.13 -8.86
C ILE A 227 0.72 7.48 -8.42
N ILE A 228 1.49 8.53 -8.68
CA ILE A 228 1.07 9.92 -8.48
C ILE A 228 1.14 10.61 -9.84
N GLY A 229 0.00 11.09 -10.33
CA GLY A 229 -0.09 11.82 -11.59
C GLY A 229 -1.49 12.34 -11.84
N ARG A 230 -1.62 13.33 -12.73
CA ARG A 230 -2.90 14.00 -13.01
C ARG A 230 -3.98 13.07 -13.59
N ASN A 231 -3.55 12.04 -14.32
CA ASN A 231 -4.44 11.14 -15.06
C ASN A 231 -4.80 9.86 -14.27
N PHE A 232 -4.59 9.87 -12.95
CA PHE A 232 -4.85 8.75 -12.03
C PHE A 232 -5.74 9.21 -10.87
N LEU A 233 -6.21 8.28 -10.03
CA LEU A 233 -6.95 8.65 -8.83
C LEU A 233 -6.10 9.59 -7.94
N VAL A 234 -6.72 10.64 -7.41
CA VAL A 234 -6.05 11.59 -6.50
C VAL A 234 -5.54 10.86 -5.26
N LYS A 235 -4.28 11.12 -4.87
CA LYS A 235 -3.62 10.49 -3.73
C LYS A 235 -3.55 11.45 -2.56
N VAL A 236 -3.58 10.92 -1.33
CA VAL A 236 -3.51 11.69 -0.09
C VAL A 236 -2.36 11.17 0.76
N ASN A 237 -1.53 12.09 1.26
CA ASN A 237 -0.43 11.80 2.18
C ASN A 237 -0.77 12.27 3.59
N ALA A 238 -0.35 11.51 4.61
CA ALA A 238 -0.42 11.90 6.01
C ALA A 238 0.99 12.11 6.54
N ASN A 239 1.24 13.16 7.33
CA ASN A 239 2.53 13.37 7.95
C ASN A 239 2.57 12.68 9.30
N ILE A 240 3.62 11.89 9.54
CA ILE A 240 3.91 11.21 10.81
C ILE A 240 5.35 11.57 11.17
N GLY A 241 5.64 11.72 12.46
CA GLY A 241 6.96 12.05 12.93
C GLY A 241 7.01 12.15 14.44
N ASN A 242 8.19 11.88 14.99
CA ASN A 242 8.46 12.10 16.39
C ASN A 242 8.67 13.60 16.66
N SER A 243 8.20 14.05 17.83
CA SER A 243 8.69 15.31 18.41
C SER A 243 9.87 14.96 19.32
N ALA A 244 10.91 15.79 19.34
CA ALA A 244 12.05 15.64 20.26
C ALA A 244 11.62 15.58 21.75
N VAL A 245 10.36 15.95 22.05
CA VAL A 245 9.79 16.05 23.39
C VAL A 245 8.86 14.87 23.71
N THR A 246 8.31 14.18 22.71
CA THR A 246 7.28 13.13 22.85
C THR A 246 7.25 12.22 21.62
N SER A 247 7.83 11.01 21.70
CA SER A 247 7.33 9.82 20.99
C SER A 247 8.13 8.56 21.37
N SER A 248 7.49 7.39 21.28
CA SER A 248 8.12 6.06 21.31
C SER A 248 8.02 5.38 19.93
N ILE A 249 8.82 4.35 19.65
CA ILE A 249 8.76 3.63 18.36
C ILE A 249 7.38 3.00 18.18
N GLU A 250 6.83 2.51 19.28
CA GLU A 250 5.56 1.83 19.35
C GLU A 250 4.41 2.78 18.95
N GLU A 251 4.44 4.02 19.44
CA GLU A 251 3.47 5.07 19.04
C GLU A 251 3.59 5.45 17.56
N GLU A 252 4.80 5.50 17.00
CA GLU A 252 4.98 5.83 15.57
C GLU A 252 4.47 4.70 14.67
N VAL A 253 4.64 3.43 15.08
CA VAL A 253 4.06 2.27 14.39
C VAL A 253 2.54 2.31 14.44
N GLU A 254 1.94 2.61 15.60
CA GLU A 254 0.49 2.76 15.73
C GLU A 254 -0.05 3.86 14.81
N LYS A 255 0.56 5.06 14.82
CA LYS A 255 0.17 6.17 13.93
C LYS A 255 0.25 5.77 12.46
N LEU A 256 1.29 5.03 12.09
CA LEU A 256 1.48 4.55 10.74
C LEU A 256 0.33 3.62 10.33
N VAL A 257 0.08 2.58 11.11
CA VAL A 257 -1.00 1.59 10.85
C VAL A 257 -2.36 2.29 10.79
N TRP A 258 -2.61 3.22 11.70
CA TRP A 258 -3.84 3.99 11.72
C TRP A 258 -4.01 4.85 10.46
N SER A 259 -2.94 5.53 10.03
CA SER A 259 -2.98 6.39 8.85
C SER A 259 -3.24 5.60 7.56
N THR A 260 -2.59 4.44 7.38
CA THR A 260 -2.74 3.61 6.18
C THR A 260 -4.11 2.96 6.12
N ARG A 261 -4.68 2.62 7.29
CA ARG A 261 -6.07 2.16 7.40
C ARG A 261 -7.03 3.20 6.83
N TRP A 262 -6.96 4.46 7.26
CA TRP A 262 -7.97 5.48 6.91
C TRP A 262 -7.65 6.30 5.65
N ALA A 263 -7.02 5.68 4.63
CA ALA A 263 -6.77 6.24 3.29
C ALA A 263 -5.45 6.99 3.05
N ARG A 264 -4.41 6.78 3.88
CA ARG A 264 -3.05 7.18 3.48
C ARG A 264 -2.50 6.24 2.42
N THR A 265 -2.09 6.79 1.29
CA THR A 265 -1.36 6.02 0.26
C THR A 265 0.11 5.89 0.65
N ARG A 266 0.68 4.68 0.56
CA ARG A 266 2.05 4.34 0.98
C ARG A 266 2.94 4.03 -0.22
#